data_AF-A0A8X6KUY7-F1
#
_entry.id   AF-A0A8X6KUY7-F1
#
_cell.length_a   1.000
_cell.length_b   1.000
_cell.length_c   1.000
_cell.angle_alpha   90.00
_cell.angle_beta   90.00
_cell.angle_gamma   90.00
#
_symmetry.space_group_name_H-M   'P 1'
#
loop_
_entity.id
_entity.type
_entity.pdbx_description
1 polymer ?
#
loop_
_entity_poly.entity_id
_entity_poly.type
_entity_poly.pdbx_seq_one_letter_code
_entity_poly.pdbx_strand_id
1 'polypeptide(L)'
;MVLVRKWSSSRGFEFWLLVGAPKAQTEQPGVEQGGAVYRCSIDSPNMCQMIPFDTSGPGQINLRGKKENMDDKSHQWFGATVHSSGENGAIVACAPRYVSYSSNLKRRDPVGTCWVVRSTFQNFQEYAPCRTGKLFSKFFIP
;
A
#
# COMPACT_ATOMS: atom_id res chain seq x y z
N MET A 1 10.80 9.62 -8.66
CA MET A 1 9.68 9.76 -9.61
C MET A 1 8.39 9.74 -8.81
N VAL A 2 7.50 10.70 -9.06
CA VAL A 2 6.14 10.76 -8.49
C VAL A 2 5.20 10.33 -9.60
N LEU A 3 4.34 9.34 -9.36
CA LEU A 3 3.38 8.87 -10.36
C LEU A 3 2.03 9.57 -10.14
N VAL A 4 1.46 10.14 -11.20
CA VAL A 4 0.16 10.80 -11.18
C VAL A 4 -0.84 10.03 -12.05
N ARG A 5 -2.04 9.77 -11.51
CA ARG A 5 -3.15 9.11 -12.23
C ARG A 5 -4.47 9.83 -11.99
N LYS A 6 -5.32 9.92 -13.01
CA LYS A 6 -6.68 10.46 -12.89
C LYS A 6 -7.62 9.40 -12.30
N TRP A 7 -8.48 9.81 -11.38
CA TRP A 7 -9.56 9.00 -10.80
C TRP A 7 -10.85 9.82 -10.65
N SER A 8 -12.02 9.18 -10.68
CA SER A 8 -13.33 9.83 -10.57
C SER A 8 -14.26 9.04 -9.65
N SER A 9 -15.01 9.76 -8.81
CA SER A 9 -16.07 9.21 -7.95
C SER A 9 -17.45 9.37 -8.60
N SER A 10 -18.42 8.53 -8.23
CA SER A 10 -19.82 8.53 -8.73
C SER A 10 -20.66 9.68 -8.21
N ARG A 11 -20.23 10.34 -7.13
CA ARG A 11 -20.94 11.49 -6.57
C ARG A 11 -20.40 12.78 -7.21
N GLY A 12 -20.95 13.10 -8.39
CA GLY A 12 -20.58 14.30 -9.17
C GLY A 12 -19.35 14.12 -10.06
N PHE A 13 -19.14 15.02 -11.01
CA PHE A 13 -17.97 15.08 -11.90
C PHE A 13 -16.68 15.51 -11.16
N GLU A 14 -16.47 15.04 -9.93
CA GLU A 14 -15.31 15.40 -9.12
C GLU A 14 -14.12 14.52 -9.51
N PHE A 15 -13.17 15.13 -10.22
CA PHE A 15 -11.95 14.47 -10.64
C PHE A 15 -10.85 14.68 -9.59
N TRP A 16 -10.19 13.57 -9.26
CA TRP A 16 -9.10 13.53 -8.32
C TRP A 16 -7.83 13.02 -9.01
N LEU A 17 -6.69 13.56 -8.61
CA LEU A 17 -5.38 13.05 -8.97
C LEU A 17 -4.87 12.14 -7.86
N LEU A 18 -4.45 10.93 -8.21
CA LEU A 18 -3.73 10.02 -7.32
C LEU A 18 -2.24 10.26 -7.50
N VAL A 19 -1.56 10.57 -6.40
CA VAL A 19 -0.14 10.94 -6.38
C VAL A 19 0.63 9.97 -5.51
N GLY A 20 1.54 9.21 -6.11
CA GLY A 20 2.43 8.29 -5.40
C GLY A 20 3.68 8.99 -4.86
N ALA A 21 3.92 8.88 -3.56
CA ALA A 21 5.05 9.49 -2.86
C ALA A 21 5.87 8.42 -2.10
N PRO A 22 6.74 7.65 -2.80
CA PRO A 22 7.39 6.45 -2.26
C PRO A 22 8.37 6.68 -1.10
N LYS A 23 8.76 7.92 -0.82
CA LYS A 23 9.63 8.26 0.32
C LYS A 23 8.91 9.11 1.38
N ALA A 24 7.60 9.30 1.26
CA ALA A 24 6.84 10.03 2.26
C ALA A 24 6.91 9.32 3.61
N GLN A 25 7.01 10.11 4.68
CA GLN A 25 6.89 9.60 6.03
C GLN A 25 5.42 9.43 6.40
N THR A 26 5.10 8.37 7.14
CA THR A 26 3.76 8.05 7.62
C THR A 26 3.77 7.93 9.14
N GLU A 27 2.58 7.78 9.73
CA GLU A 27 2.41 7.54 11.17
C GLU A 27 2.51 6.04 11.53
N GLN A 28 2.96 5.20 10.59
CA GLN A 28 3.14 3.77 10.85
C GLN A 28 4.20 3.57 11.94
N PRO A 29 3.88 2.89 13.05
CA PRO A 29 4.81 2.75 14.17
C PRO A 29 6.04 1.93 13.77
N GLY A 30 7.23 2.48 14.03
CA GLY A 30 8.49 1.80 13.73
C GLY A 30 8.81 1.68 12.23
N VAL A 31 8.19 2.49 11.38
CA VAL A 31 8.43 2.51 9.93
C VAL A 31 9.04 3.86 9.53
N GLU A 32 10.16 3.82 8.82
CA GLU A 32 10.82 5.01 8.28
C GLU A 32 10.57 5.12 6.77
N GLN A 33 10.03 6.27 6.32
CA GLN A 33 9.80 6.58 4.91
C GLN A 33 9.12 5.41 4.17
N GLY A 34 8.05 4.87 4.77
CA GLY A 34 7.30 3.75 4.21
C GLY A 34 6.71 4.06 2.82
N GLY A 35 6.45 5.35 2.56
CA GLY A 35 5.79 5.83 1.34
C GLY A 35 4.27 5.97 1.54
N ALA A 36 3.65 6.80 0.70
CA ALA A 36 2.23 7.09 0.78
C ALA A 36 1.62 7.34 -0.60
N VAL A 37 0.29 7.31 -0.66
CA VAL A 37 -0.49 7.76 -1.82
C VAL A 37 -1.45 8.85 -1.37
N TYR A 38 -1.52 9.93 -2.13
CA TYR A 38 -2.41 11.05 -1.89
C TYR A 38 -3.49 11.11 -2.97
N ARG A 39 -4.68 11.57 -2.60
CA ARG A 39 -5.68 12.07 -3.55
C ARG A 39 -5.69 13.59 -3.49
N CYS A 40 -5.58 14.24 -4.64
CA CYS A 40 -5.56 15.69 -4.77
C CYS A 40 -6.73 16.18 -5.62
N SER A 41 -7.47 17.19 -5.15
CA SER A 41 -8.55 17.79 -5.92
C SER A 41 -7.97 18.53 -7.13
N ILE A 42 -8.63 18.42 -8.28
CA ILE A 42 -8.29 19.21 -9.46
C ILE A 42 -8.87 20.63 -9.34
N ASP A 43 -10.05 20.74 -8.74
CA ASP A 43 -10.79 22.01 -8.64
C ASP A 43 -10.26 22.91 -7.52
N SER A 44 -9.68 22.32 -6.47
CA SER A 44 -9.10 23.03 -5.33
C SER A 44 -7.59 22.81 -5.24
N PRO A 45 -6.78 23.78 -5.70
CA PRO A 45 -5.32 23.71 -5.58
C PRO A 45 -4.90 23.48 -4.12
N ASN A 46 -3.85 22.67 -3.92
CA ASN A 46 -3.30 22.30 -2.60
C ASN A 46 -4.20 21.41 -1.72
N MET A 47 -5.40 21.02 -2.17
CA MET A 47 -6.23 20.06 -1.44
C MET A 47 -5.78 18.62 -1.74
N CYS A 48 -4.73 18.17 -1.05
CA CYS A 48 -4.24 16.79 -1.11
C CYS A 48 -4.44 16.08 0.23
N GLN A 49 -4.97 14.86 0.20
CA GLN A 49 -5.22 14.05 1.38
C GLN A 49 -4.58 12.68 1.23
N MET A 50 -3.90 12.20 2.27
CA MET A 50 -3.33 10.86 2.29
C MET A 50 -4.46 9.82 2.30
N ILE A 51 -4.31 8.77 1.49
CA ILE A 51 -5.21 7.61 1.50
C ILE A 51 -4.62 6.59 2.50
N PRO A 52 -5.36 6.20 3.57
CA PRO A 52 -4.82 5.36 4.63
C PRO A 52 -4.81 3.87 4.25
N PHE A 53 -3.96 3.49 3.29
CA PHE A 53 -3.86 2.11 2.81
C PHE A 53 -3.43 1.11 3.88
N ASP A 54 -2.40 1.46 4.64
CA ASP A 54 -1.89 0.68 5.76
C ASP A 54 -1.34 1.63 6.82
N THR A 55 -1.90 1.57 8.02
CA THR A 55 -1.47 2.34 9.19
C THR A 55 -0.71 1.49 10.21
N SER A 56 -0.55 0.18 9.93
CA SER A 56 0.14 -0.75 10.81
C SER A 56 1.66 -0.68 10.59
N GLY A 57 2.40 -0.91 11.67
CA GLY A 57 3.84 -1.15 11.61
C GLY A 57 4.19 -2.52 11.01
N PRO A 58 5.43 -2.99 11.17
CA PRO A 58 5.80 -4.33 10.77
C PRO A 58 4.93 -5.40 11.45
N GLY A 59 4.56 -6.44 10.71
CA GLY A 59 3.93 -7.63 11.27
C GLY A 59 4.87 -8.28 12.28
N GLN A 60 4.34 -8.89 13.34
CA GLN A 60 5.16 -9.47 14.41
C GLN A 60 4.94 -10.97 14.57
N ILE A 61 6.03 -11.70 14.79
CA ILE A 61 6.03 -13.12 15.18
C ILE A 61 6.63 -13.28 16.58
N ASN A 62 6.11 -14.24 17.34
CA ASN A 62 6.76 -14.69 18.56
C ASN A 62 7.69 -15.86 18.22
N LEU A 63 8.99 -15.66 18.36
CA LEU A 63 9.99 -16.71 18.20
C LEU A 63 10.77 -16.86 19.50
N ARG A 64 10.65 -18.04 20.11
CA ARG A 64 11.34 -18.39 21.36
C ARG A 64 11.12 -17.36 22.48
N GLY A 65 9.90 -16.83 22.59
CA GLY A 65 9.51 -15.84 23.60
C GLY A 65 9.89 -14.39 23.28
N LYS A 66 10.53 -14.11 22.14
CA LYS A 66 10.84 -12.75 21.68
C LYS A 66 9.93 -12.35 20.52
N LYS A 67 9.43 -11.11 20.57
CA LYS A 67 8.71 -10.48 19.44
C LYS A 67 9.72 -10.02 18.41
N GLU A 68 9.56 -10.50 17.19
CA GLU A 68 10.41 -10.19 16.05
C GLU A 68 9.55 -9.75 14.87
N ASN A 69 10.11 -8.93 13.98
CA ASN A 69 9.39 -8.45 12.80
C ASN A 69 9.35 -9.52 11.71
N MET A 70 8.16 -9.81 11.18
CA MET A 70 7.90 -10.70 10.06
C MET A 70 8.12 -10.03 8.70
N ASP A 71 8.16 -8.70 8.66
CA ASP A 71 8.41 -7.93 7.46
C ASP A 71 9.17 -6.64 7.77
N ASP A 72 9.64 -5.98 6.72
CA ASP A 72 10.31 -4.68 6.78
C ASP A 72 9.60 -3.74 5.80
N LYS A 73 8.91 -2.77 6.41
CA LYS A 73 8.13 -1.73 5.72
C LYS A 73 8.91 -0.43 5.56
N SER A 74 10.09 -0.30 6.16
CA SER A 74 10.91 0.92 6.06
C SER A 74 11.53 1.03 4.67
N HIS A 75 11.47 2.21 4.06
CA HIS A 75 11.91 2.49 2.70
C HIS A 75 11.37 1.49 1.64
N GLN A 76 10.20 0.89 1.88
CA GLN A 76 9.58 -0.10 0.99
C GLN A 76 9.09 0.50 -0.34
N TRP A 77 9.09 1.83 -0.43
CA TRP A 77 8.66 2.59 -1.60
C TRP A 77 7.17 2.45 -1.91
N PHE A 78 6.31 2.46 -0.88
CA PHE A 78 4.88 2.38 -1.08
C PHE A 78 4.36 3.59 -1.88
N GLY A 79 3.63 3.33 -2.96
CA GLY A 79 3.21 4.36 -3.91
C GLY A 79 4.25 4.65 -5.00
N ALA A 80 5.28 3.82 -5.16
CA ALA A 80 6.16 3.89 -6.34
C ALA A 80 5.40 3.63 -7.64
N THR A 81 4.40 2.74 -7.57
CA THR A 81 3.40 2.58 -8.63
C THR A 81 2.01 2.77 -8.04
N VAL A 82 1.16 3.47 -8.80
CA VAL A 82 -0.25 3.71 -8.50
C VAL A 82 -1.04 3.49 -9.78
N HIS A 83 -2.11 2.73 -9.70
CA HIS A 83 -3.00 2.45 -10.82
C HIS A 83 -4.44 2.62 -10.38
N SER A 84 -5.30 3.04 -11.31
CA SER A 84 -6.73 3.10 -11.10
C SER A 84 -7.43 2.39 -12.27
N SER A 85 -8.48 1.62 -11.97
CA SER A 85 -9.32 1.04 -13.02
C SER A 85 -10.34 2.04 -13.60
N GLY A 86 -10.20 3.33 -13.28
CA GLY A 86 -11.04 4.41 -13.81
C GLY A 86 -12.17 4.81 -12.87
N GLU A 87 -13.28 5.24 -13.47
CA GLU A 87 -14.45 5.77 -12.76
C GLU A 87 -15.03 4.74 -11.78
N ASN A 88 -15.16 5.13 -10.50
CA ASN A 88 -15.59 4.25 -9.40
C ASN A 88 -14.76 2.97 -9.25
N GLY A 89 -13.61 2.94 -9.90
CA GLY A 89 -12.75 1.78 -10.00
C GLY A 89 -11.97 1.49 -8.75
N ALA A 90 -11.33 0.32 -8.74
CA ALA A 90 -10.34 0.00 -7.74
C ALA A 90 -9.06 0.83 -7.97
N ILE A 91 -8.40 1.19 -6.87
CA ILE A 91 -7.09 1.80 -6.86
C ILE A 91 -6.12 0.76 -6.32
N VAL A 92 -4.99 0.60 -7.01
CA VAL A 92 -3.89 -0.27 -6.60
C VAL A 92 -2.65 0.58 -6.39
N ALA A 93 -1.98 0.40 -5.27
CA ALA A 93 -0.70 1.04 -4.99
C ALA A 93 0.31 0.00 -4.50
N CYS A 94 1.55 0.05 -4.96
CA CYS A 94 2.55 -0.97 -4.64
C CYS A 94 3.82 -0.40 -4.00
N ALA A 95 4.43 -1.25 -3.18
CA ALA A 95 5.72 -1.10 -2.52
C ALA A 95 6.69 -2.15 -3.09
N PRO A 96 7.45 -1.83 -4.16
CA PRO A 96 8.30 -2.81 -4.84
C PRO A 96 9.50 -3.26 -3.98
N ARG A 97 9.87 -2.50 -2.95
CA ARG A 97 10.98 -2.82 -2.04
C ARG A 97 10.54 -3.43 -0.72
N TYR A 98 9.25 -3.73 -0.55
CA TYR A 98 8.77 -4.43 0.64
C TYR A 98 9.47 -5.79 0.79
N VAL A 99 9.86 -6.10 2.02
CA VAL A 99 10.59 -7.31 2.34
C VAL A 99 9.80 -8.13 3.34
N SER A 100 9.68 -9.42 3.07
CA SER A 100 9.12 -10.41 3.99
C SER A 100 10.24 -11.28 4.54
N TYR A 101 10.14 -11.64 5.81
CA TYR A 101 10.96 -12.68 6.42
C TYR A 101 10.22 -14.02 6.43
N SER A 102 10.98 -15.12 6.39
CA SER A 102 10.41 -16.44 6.65
C SER A 102 9.94 -16.58 8.10
N SER A 103 9.07 -17.56 8.37
CA SER A 103 8.57 -17.83 9.73
C SER A 103 9.67 -18.15 10.76
N ASN A 104 10.85 -18.57 10.31
CA ASN A 104 12.03 -18.81 11.15
C ASN A 104 13.08 -17.68 11.11
N LEU A 105 12.78 -16.57 10.43
CA LEU A 105 13.64 -15.38 10.22
C LEU A 105 15.00 -15.64 9.56
N LYS A 106 15.23 -16.85 9.01
CA LYS A 106 16.49 -17.18 8.34
C LYS A 106 16.58 -16.66 6.92
N ARG A 107 15.45 -16.25 6.34
CA ARG A 107 15.35 -15.79 4.96
C ARG A 107 14.73 -14.41 4.91
N ARG A 108 15.30 -13.55 4.06
CA ARG A 108 14.87 -12.17 3.79
C ARG A 108 14.57 -12.04 2.30
N ASP A 109 13.30 -11.91 1.94
CA ASP A 109 12.85 -11.91 0.55
C ASP A 109 12.23 -10.56 0.16
N PRO A 110 12.83 -9.81 -0.78
CA PRO A 110 12.27 -8.57 -1.32
C PRO A 110 11.16 -8.87 -2.34
N VAL A 111 10.04 -9.41 -1.85
CA VAL A 111 8.92 -9.88 -2.67
C VAL A 111 8.03 -8.75 -3.21
N GLY A 112 8.12 -7.56 -2.61
CA GLY A 112 7.17 -6.49 -2.87
C GLY A 112 5.77 -6.79 -2.33
N THR A 113 4.93 -5.78 -2.28
CA THR A 113 3.51 -5.94 -1.96
C THR A 113 2.69 -4.84 -2.63
N CYS A 114 1.42 -5.10 -2.87
CA CYS A 114 0.45 -4.12 -3.36
C CYS A 114 -0.74 -4.06 -2.41
N TRP A 115 -1.44 -2.93 -2.42
CA TRP A 115 -2.70 -2.77 -1.72
C TRP A 115 -3.77 -2.33 -2.69
N VAL A 116 -4.93 -2.97 -2.61
CA VAL A 116 -6.10 -2.70 -3.44
C VAL A 116 -7.18 -2.11 -2.56
N VAL A 117 -7.79 -1.01 -3.02
CA VAL A 117 -8.93 -0.39 -2.37
C VAL A 117 -10.00 -0.03 -3.40
N ARG A 118 -11.27 -0.19 -3.05
CA ARG A 118 -12.40 0.26 -3.88
C ARG A 118 -12.74 1.73 -3.60
N SER A 119 -13.57 2.31 -4.45
CA SER A 119 -13.93 3.74 -4.46
C SER A 119 -14.42 4.33 -3.14
N THR A 120 -14.89 3.53 -2.19
CA THR A 120 -15.37 3.99 -0.88
C THR A 120 -14.27 4.13 0.18
N PHE A 121 -13.03 3.72 -0.10
CA PHE A 121 -11.92 3.71 0.88
C PHE A 121 -12.21 2.96 2.19
N GLN A 122 -13.10 1.98 2.15
CA GLN A 122 -13.54 1.24 3.35
C GLN A 122 -12.97 -0.19 3.44
N ASN A 123 -12.29 -0.69 2.40
CA ASN A 123 -11.81 -2.07 2.33
C ASN A 123 -10.44 -2.14 1.67
N PHE A 124 -9.39 -1.95 2.47
CA PHE A 124 -8.00 -2.07 2.04
C PHE A 124 -7.56 -3.54 2.12
N GLN A 125 -7.11 -4.08 0.99
CA GLN A 125 -6.72 -5.48 0.87
C GLN A 125 -5.28 -5.58 0.36
N GLU A 126 -4.44 -6.28 1.11
CA GLU A 126 -3.08 -6.59 0.68
C GLU A 126 -3.09 -7.66 -0.42
N TYR A 127 -2.34 -7.43 -1.49
CA TYR A 127 -2.11 -8.34 -2.61
C TYR A 127 -0.60 -8.51 -2.83
N ALA A 128 -0.07 -9.66 -2.42
CA ALA A 128 1.38 -9.94 -2.42
C ALA A 128 1.70 -11.30 -3.06
N PRO A 129 1.44 -11.50 -4.37
CA PRO A 129 1.50 -12.81 -5.03
C PRO A 129 2.88 -13.49 -4.95
N CYS A 130 3.96 -12.70 -4.88
CA CYS A 130 5.33 -13.21 -4.77
C CYS A 130 5.71 -13.66 -3.35
N ARG A 131 4.88 -13.39 -2.32
CA ARG A 131 5.12 -13.82 -0.94
C ARG A 131 4.64 -15.27 -0.76
N THR A 132 5.43 -16.22 -1.24
CA THR A 132 5.15 -17.66 -1.13
C THR A 132 5.36 -18.14 0.30
N GLY A 133 4.27 -18.51 0.99
CA GLY A 133 4.29 -18.94 2.41
C GLY A 133 2.98 -18.73 3.15
N LYS A 134 2.12 -17.81 2.67
CA LYS A 134 0.68 -17.85 2.93
C LYS A 134 0.04 -18.62 1.78
N LEU A 135 -0.55 -19.78 2.06
CA LEU A 135 -1.46 -20.43 1.11
C LEU A 135 -2.48 -19.35 0.73
N PHE A 136 -2.53 -18.94 -0.54
CA PHE A 136 -3.54 -18.01 -1.05
C PHE A 136 -4.91 -18.68 -1.02
N SER A 137 -5.47 -18.91 0.17
CA SER A 137 -6.89 -19.23 0.30
C SER A 137 -7.65 -17.92 0.17
N LYS A 138 -8.33 -17.77 -0.98
CA LYS A 138 -9.19 -16.65 -1.40
C LYS A 138 -8.47 -15.49 -2.08
N PHE A 139 -8.19 -15.65 -3.37
CA PHE A 139 -8.50 -14.60 -4.37
C PHE A 139 -8.72 -15.27 -5.72
N PHE A 140 -9.92 -15.82 -5.91
CA PHE A 140 -10.54 -15.83 -7.22
C PHE A 140 -11.14 -14.43 -7.37
N ILE A 141 -10.50 -13.58 -8.17
CA ILE A 141 -11.18 -12.41 -8.71
C ILE A 141 -12.12 -12.98 -9.78
N PRO A 142 -13.45 -12.82 -9.68
CA PRO A 142 -14.36 -13.23 -10.75
C PRO A 142 -14.06 -12.49 -12.05
#